data_AF-A0A1L9C5Q0-F1
#
_entry.id   AF-A0A1L9C5Q0-F1
#
_cell.length_a   1.000
_cell.length_b   1.000
_cell.length_c   1.000
_cell.angle_alpha   90.00
_cell.angle_beta   90.00
_cell.angle_gamma   90.00
#
_symmetry.space_group_name_H-M   'P 1'
#
loop_
_entity.id
_entity.type
_entity.pdbx_description
1 polymer ?
#
loop_
_entity_poly.entity_id
_entity_poly.type
_entity_poly.pdbx_seq_one_letter_code
_entity_poly.pdbx_strand_id
1 'polypeptide(L)'
;MSLEPIHIKAIQEIASGIEMDVEQEDEDSDATDLFDFLKELKYGSRIVLKSIGRLYRGKVDMARMSQSKDPVERTLSSDSGSTNTFLFDSGLALDFCHCAMASSPSDLGIHSKRTIVAATYSSSANVTINTSQDWKLFDRGNGRSRLVKIEAGLLETREKRLVHNIALYLSESEHILWMKDIFTKGDFFIMDGPIYPKQLMYWMVVPSEEVRIRYDPSALKILQNYIDIMDHAMDNSLPLVGFVKNPEDMQIVQTLKRKEMELDIPWLVDAQFFKNVLHPSAEDSRNCITYTNWFMQPNQFYENMLQTTSPLMDSSLSHKYDAEDYALTFFVIYVPAMNVLFKVESPYGLTKDDDQRHLLTRKVLYDISVGGVPPTLSKVDSIAKIRKKERKQILGQFSKLRVDTKYNDIRWSDTDG
;
A
#
# COMPACT_ATOMS: atom_id res chain seq x y z
N MET A 1 19.87 24.08 -15.52
CA MET A 1 19.60 24.61 -16.87
C MET A 1 18.17 24.25 -17.22
N SER A 2 17.31 25.26 -17.44
CA SER A 2 15.97 25.05 -17.98
C SER A 2 16.02 24.90 -19.49
N LEU A 3 15.04 24.20 -20.07
CA LEU A 3 14.86 24.10 -21.52
C LEU A 3 14.67 25.48 -22.14
N GLU A 4 15.30 25.72 -23.30
CA GLU A 4 15.06 26.93 -24.07
C GLU A 4 13.63 26.95 -24.65
N PRO A 5 13.00 28.12 -24.81
CA PRO A 5 11.63 28.24 -25.32
C PRO A 5 11.37 27.54 -26.66
N ILE A 6 12.37 27.50 -27.56
CA ILE A 6 12.24 26.83 -28.86
C ILE A 6 12.10 25.31 -28.73
N HIS A 7 12.77 24.71 -27.75
CA HIS A 7 12.63 23.29 -27.44
C HIS A 7 11.26 23.00 -26.79
N ILE A 8 10.78 23.89 -25.92
CA ILE A 8 9.44 23.76 -25.33
C ILE A 8 8.37 23.80 -26.42
N LYS A 9 8.49 24.72 -27.39
CA LYS A 9 7.55 24.82 -28.51
C LYS A 9 7.54 23.55 -29.36
N ALA A 10 8.70 22.99 -29.70
CA ALA A 10 8.78 21.74 -30.43
C ALA A 10 8.15 20.56 -29.65
N ILE A 11 8.35 20.51 -28.32
CA ILE A 11 7.68 19.52 -27.46
C ILE A 11 6.17 19.71 -27.47
N GLN A 12 5.68 20.95 -27.41
CA GLN A 12 4.24 21.26 -27.47
C GLN A 12 3.62 20.84 -28.81
N GLU A 13 4.29 21.09 -29.93
CA GLU A 13 3.82 20.68 -31.26
C GLU A 13 3.71 19.15 -31.36
N ILE A 14 4.70 18.41 -30.85
CA ILE A 14 4.65 16.94 -30.77
C ILE A 14 3.50 16.49 -29.88
N ALA A 15 3.33 17.11 -28.70
CA ALA A 15 2.27 16.76 -27.76
C ALA A 15 0.86 16.97 -28.34
N SER A 16 0.64 18.09 -29.04
CA SER A 16 -0.63 18.38 -29.71
C SER A 16 -0.91 17.42 -30.86
N GLY A 17 0.11 16.99 -31.61
CA GLY A 17 -0.04 15.96 -32.64
C GLY A 17 -0.54 14.64 -32.05
N ILE A 18 0.04 14.20 -30.92
CA ILE A 18 -0.38 12.97 -30.23
C ILE A 18 -1.85 13.07 -29.76
N GLU A 19 -2.27 14.22 -29.21
CA GLU A 19 -3.65 14.40 -28.73
C GLU A 19 -4.68 14.29 -29.86
N MET A 20 -4.36 14.81 -31.05
CA MET A 20 -5.25 14.72 -32.22
C MET A 20 -5.37 13.30 -32.78
N ASP A 21 -4.35 12.46 -32.64
CA ASP A 21 -4.34 11.10 -33.18
C ASP A 21 -5.10 10.08 -32.29
N VAL A 22 -5.42 10.44 -31.04
CA VAL A 22 -6.03 9.56 -30.02
C VAL A 22 -7.51 9.91 -29.79
N GLU A 23 -8.26 10.30 -30.84
CA GLU A 23 -9.67 10.69 -30.72
C GLU A 23 -10.52 9.68 -29.90
N GLN A 24 -11.20 10.22 -28.89
CA GLN A 24 -11.77 9.55 -27.71
C GLN A 24 -13.17 8.94 -27.92
N GLU A 25 -13.61 8.69 -29.16
CA GLU A 25 -15.04 8.50 -29.45
C GLU A 25 -15.62 7.12 -29.01
N ASP A 26 -14.80 6.10 -28.69
CA ASP A 26 -15.30 4.75 -28.40
C ASP A 26 -14.90 4.13 -27.01
N GLU A 27 -13.98 4.74 -26.24
CA GLU A 27 -13.36 4.08 -25.06
C GLU A 27 -14.31 3.83 -23.86
N ASP A 28 -15.32 4.68 -23.63
CA ASP A 28 -16.20 4.60 -22.45
C ASP A 28 -17.23 3.46 -22.54
N SER A 29 -17.65 3.11 -23.76
CA SER A 29 -18.66 2.06 -24.00
C SER A 29 -18.07 0.67 -23.75
N ASP A 30 -16.87 0.41 -24.28
CA ASP A 30 -16.13 -0.84 -24.14
C ASP A 30 -15.72 -1.11 -22.67
N ALA A 31 -15.33 -0.06 -21.94
CA ALA A 31 -15.00 -0.20 -20.52
C ALA A 31 -16.21 -0.66 -19.68
N THR A 32 -17.40 -0.14 -19.99
CA THR A 32 -18.63 -0.51 -19.27
C THR A 32 -19.04 -1.96 -19.59
N ASP A 33 -18.87 -2.41 -20.83
CA ASP A 33 -19.16 -3.79 -21.21
C ASP A 33 -18.15 -4.78 -20.58
N LEU A 34 -16.87 -4.39 -20.53
CA LEU A 34 -15.82 -5.15 -19.86
C LEU A 34 -16.04 -5.25 -18.33
N PHE A 35 -16.75 -4.29 -17.72
CA PHE A 35 -17.05 -4.32 -16.30
C PHE A 35 -17.89 -5.56 -15.92
N ASP A 36 -18.76 -6.02 -16.80
CA ASP A 36 -19.65 -7.16 -16.54
C ASP A 36 -18.88 -8.48 -16.34
N PHE A 37 -17.67 -8.59 -16.89
CA PHE A 37 -16.76 -9.72 -16.65
C PHE A 37 -16.28 -9.81 -15.20
N LEU A 38 -16.35 -8.71 -14.44
CA LEU A 38 -15.92 -8.69 -13.04
C LEU A 38 -16.93 -9.34 -12.08
N LYS A 39 -18.12 -9.75 -12.56
CA LYS A 39 -19.02 -10.64 -11.80
C LYS A 39 -18.25 -11.88 -11.33
N GLU A 40 -17.53 -12.51 -12.24
CA GLU A 40 -16.62 -13.62 -11.96
C GLU A 40 -15.54 -13.72 -13.05
N LEU A 41 -14.36 -13.17 -12.76
CA LEU A 41 -13.20 -13.19 -13.64
C LEU A 41 -12.32 -14.40 -13.30
N LYS A 42 -12.13 -15.28 -14.28
CA LYS A 42 -11.34 -16.52 -14.15
C LYS A 42 -10.15 -16.52 -15.10
N TYR A 43 -9.10 -17.20 -14.67
CA TYR A 43 -8.00 -17.63 -15.52
C TYR A 43 -7.86 -19.15 -15.41
N GLY A 44 -8.19 -19.87 -16.49
CA GLY A 44 -8.40 -21.31 -16.45
C GLY A 44 -9.52 -21.67 -15.47
N SER A 45 -9.23 -22.57 -14.51
CA SER A 45 -10.18 -22.96 -13.46
C SER A 45 -10.15 -22.08 -12.21
N ARG A 46 -9.17 -21.18 -12.08
CA ARG A 46 -8.98 -20.37 -10.87
C ARG A 46 -9.69 -19.03 -10.99
N ILE A 47 -10.35 -18.62 -9.91
CA ILE A 47 -10.96 -17.30 -9.80
C ILE A 47 -9.85 -16.28 -9.52
N VAL A 48 -9.75 -15.30 -10.39
CA VAL A 48 -8.87 -14.13 -10.21
C VAL A 48 -9.59 -13.09 -9.37
N LEU A 49 -10.83 -12.77 -9.74
CA LEU A 49 -11.67 -11.76 -9.09
C LEU A 49 -13.12 -12.21 -9.14
N LYS A 50 -13.92 -11.92 -8.11
CA LYS A 50 -15.38 -12.05 -8.17
C LYS A 50 -16.05 -10.90 -7.41
N SER A 51 -17.23 -10.47 -7.85
CA SER A 51 -18.01 -9.46 -7.11
C SER A 51 -18.56 -10.05 -5.81
N ILE A 52 -18.52 -9.29 -4.72
CA ILE A 52 -19.22 -9.64 -3.48
C ILE A 52 -20.65 -9.12 -3.61
N GLY A 53 -21.59 -10.04 -3.82
CA GLY A 53 -22.99 -9.69 -4.13
C GLY A 53 -23.15 -9.16 -5.55
N ARG A 54 -24.07 -8.20 -5.73
CA ARG A 54 -24.39 -7.63 -7.04
C ARG A 54 -23.24 -6.74 -7.54
N LEU A 55 -22.87 -6.91 -8.81
CA LEU A 55 -21.98 -5.97 -9.49
C LEU A 55 -22.71 -4.63 -9.72
N TYR A 56 -22.13 -3.52 -9.26
CA TYR A 56 -22.69 -2.18 -9.47
C TYR A 56 -21.63 -1.08 -9.43
N ARG A 57 -21.99 0.06 -10.03
CA ARG A 57 -21.30 1.35 -9.88
C ARG A 57 -22.16 2.26 -9.02
N GLY A 58 -21.55 2.90 -8.05
CA GLY A 58 -22.18 3.87 -7.17
C GLY A 58 -21.66 5.28 -7.44
N LYS A 59 -22.47 6.27 -7.05
CA LYS A 59 -22.12 7.69 -7.13
C LYS A 59 -22.64 8.39 -5.87
N VAL A 60 -21.82 9.29 -5.32
CA VAL A 60 -22.22 10.17 -4.22
C VAL A 60 -21.88 11.61 -4.54
N ASP A 61 -22.76 12.52 -4.13
CA ASP A 61 -22.50 13.96 -4.17
C ASP A 61 -21.57 14.34 -3.01
N MET A 62 -20.44 14.97 -3.31
CA MET A 62 -19.42 15.31 -2.32
C MET A 62 -19.93 16.30 -1.27
N ALA A 63 -20.72 17.30 -1.67
CA ALA A 63 -21.23 18.31 -0.75
C ALA A 63 -22.25 17.70 0.22
N ARG A 64 -23.15 16.84 -0.27
CA ARG A 64 -24.11 16.12 0.58
C ARG A 64 -23.42 15.12 1.49
N MET A 65 -22.42 14.40 0.98
CA MET A 65 -21.68 13.42 1.76
C MET A 65 -20.92 14.08 2.92
N SER A 66 -20.18 15.16 2.64
CA SER A 66 -19.41 15.89 3.66
C SER A 66 -20.27 16.58 4.73
N GLN A 67 -21.50 16.99 4.37
CA GLN A 67 -22.48 17.54 5.33
C GLN A 67 -23.18 16.45 6.16
N SER A 68 -23.06 15.18 5.78
CA SER A 68 -23.65 14.09 6.55
C SER A 68 -22.89 13.84 7.85
N LYS A 69 -23.50 13.12 8.79
CA LYS A 69 -22.82 12.72 10.03
C LYS A 69 -21.76 11.68 9.72
N ASP A 70 -20.52 11.90 10.20
CA ASP A 70 -19.45 10.90 10.22
C ASP A 70 -20.00 9.59 10.80
N PRO A 71 -19.90 8.45 10.09
CA PRO A 71 -20.44 7.18 10.57
C PRO A 71 -19.73 6.66 11.83
N VAL A 72 -18.54 7.15 12.17
CA VAL A 72 -17.76 6.70 13.32
C VAL A 72 -17.32 7.87 14.20
N GLU A 73 -17.13 7.60 15.49
CA GLU A 73 -16.73 8.65 16.45
C GLU A 73 -15.22 8.84 16.50
N ARG A 74 -14.46 7.76 16.32
CA ARG A 74 -13.01 7.78 16.41
C ARG A 74 -12.38 6.99 15.26
N THR A 75 -11.52 7.66 14.51
CA THR A 75 -10.72 7.06 13.44
C THR A 75 -9.26 7.06 13.85
N LEU A 76 -8.57 5.95 13.63
CA LEU A 76 -7.14 5.81 13.82
C LEU A 76 -6.48 5.47 12.49
N SER A 77 -5.25 5.95 12.31
CA SER A 77 -4.46 5.64 11.12
C SER A 77 -3.02 5.38 11.47
N SER A 78 -2.38 4.42 10.80
CA SER A 78 -0.94 4.17 10.91
C SER A 78 -0.23 4.45 9.59
N ASP A 79 0.98 4.97 9.70
CA ASP A 79 1.91 5.13 8.58
C ASP A 79 3.35 4.92 9.07
N SER A 80 4.22 4.55 8.14
CA SER A 80 5.64 4.28 8.38
C SER A 80 6.53 5.17 7.53
N GLY A 81 7.35 5.97 8.21
CA GLY A 81 8.40 6.78 7.58
C GLY A 81 9.69 6.00 7.43
N SER A 82 10.47 6.31 6.40
CA SER A 82 11.76 5.68 6.12
C SER A 82 12.85 6.69 5.79
N THR A 83 14.09 6.34 6.16
CA THR A 83 15.27 7.06 5.71
C THR A 83 15.64 6.78 4.25
N ASN A 84 15.00 5.78 3.62
CA ASN A 84 15.52 5.04 2.48
C ASN A 84 16.87 4.36 2.80
N THR A 85 17.14 3.25 2.13
CA THR A 85 18.34 2.46 2.40
C THR A 85 19.62 3.26 2.14
N PHE A 86 20.41 3.43 3.18
CA PHE A 86 21.81 3.84 3.09
C PHE A 86 22.65 2.67 2.59
N LEU A 87 23.51 2.96 1.63
CA LEU A 87 24.53 2.03 1.16
C LEU A 87 25.90 2.58 1.49
N PHE A 88 26.79 1.69 1.90
CA PHE A 88 28.16 2.02 2.24
C PHE A 88 29.13 1.27 1.32
N ASP A 89 30.32 1.84 1.10
CA ASP A 89 31.41 1.24 0.30
C ASP A 89 31.81 -0.15 0.81
N SER A 90 31.59 -0.42 2.10
CA SER A 90 31.80 -1.73 2.73
C SER A 90 30.83 -2.82 2.26
N GLY A 91 29.84 -2.47 1.43
CA GLY A 91 28.74 -3.36 1.05
C GLY A 91 27.65 -3.49 2.10
N LEU A 92 27.72 -2.73 3.20
CA LEU A 92 26.64 -2.66 4.18
C LEU A 92 25.46 -1.86 3.60
N ALA A 93 24.27 -2.44 3.71
CA ALA A 93 23.00 -1.78 3.50
C ALA A 93 22.29 -1.60 4.84
N LEU A 94 21.69 -0.43 5.06
CA LEU A 94 21.00 -0.08 6.29
C LEU A 94 19.82 0.82 5.99
N ASP A 95 18.64 0.48 6.51
CA ASP A 95 17.49 1.39 6.49
C ASP A 95 16.92 1.54 7.91
N PHE A 96 16.50 2.76 8.24
CA PHE A 96 15.72 3.05 9.43
C PHE A 96 14.29 3.36 8.99
N CYS A 97 13.35 2.59 9.51
CA CYS A 97 11.93 2.89 9.40
C CYS A 97 11.35 3.12 10.79
N HIS A 98 10.33 3.95 10.87
CA HIS A 98 9.51 4.02 12.07
C HIS A 98 8.05 4.15 11.72
N CYS A 99 7.21 3.46 12.49
CA CYS A 99 5.78 3.59 12.41
C CYS A 99 5.26 4.48 13.54
N ALA A 100 4.23 5.25 13.21
CA ALA A 100 3.43 6.05 14.12
C ALA A 100 1.94 5.81 13.87
N MET A 101 1.13 6.16 14.87
CA MET A 101 -0.32 6.15 14.76
C MET A 101 -0.88 7.55 15.07
N ALA A 102 -1.89 7.96 14.32
CA ALA A 102 -2.67 9.16 14.58
C ALA A 102 -4.14 8.81 14.84
N SER A 103 -4.84 9.73 15.48
CA SER A 103 -6.26 9.62 15.78
C SER A 103 -7.01 10.90 15.45
N SER A 104 -8.28 10.77 15.10
CA SER A 104 -9.29 11.83 15.08
C SER A 104 -10.50 11.34 15.88
N PRO A 105 -10.90 12.04 16.97
CA PRO A 105 -10.27 13.22 17.56
C PRO A 105 -8.82 13.02 18.01
N SER A 106 -8.08 14.12 18.18
CA SER A 106 -6.66 14.10 18.53
C SER A 106 -6.39 13.54 19.93
N ASP A 107 -5.46 12.58 20.01
CA ASP A 107 -4.93 12.04 21.26
C ASP A 107 -3.38 12.06 21.24
N LEU A 108 -2.78 12.91 22.06
CA LEU A 108 -1.32 13.05 22.14
C LEU A 108 -0.62 11.80 22.69
N GLY A 109 -1.30 11.03 23.54
CA GLY A 109 -0.78 9.77 24.06
C GLY A 109 -0.57 8.78 22.94
N ILE A 110 -1.51 8.68 22.00
CA ILE A 110 -1.38 7.86 20.78
C ILE A 110 -0.28 8.45 19.88
N HIS A 111 -0.34 9.77 19.61
CA HIS A 111 0.54 10.40 18.61
C HIS A 111 2.02 10.45 19.04
N SER A 112 2.32 10.26 20.32
CA SER A 112 3.69 10.16 20.83
C SER A 112 4.34 8.79 20.63
N LYS A 113 3.56 7.73 20.34
CA LYS A 113 4.07 6.36 20.30
C LYS A 113 4.89 6.10 19.04
N ARG A 114 6.09 5.52 19.18
CA ARG A 114 6.99 5.21 18.05
C ARG A 114 7.53 3.80 18.13
N THR A 115 7.52 3.08 17.01
CA THR A 115 8.25 1.83 16.83
C THR A 115 9.28 2.03 15.73
N ILE A 116 10.56 1.96 16.08
CA ILE A 116 11.69 2.18 15.16
C ILE A 116 12.35 0.84 14.85
N VAL A 117 12.48 0.49 13.57
CA VAL A 117 13.23 -0.68 13.13
C VAL A 117 14.39 -0.21 12.26
N ALA A 118 15.59 -0.69 12.59
CA ALA A 118 16.74 -0.60 11.71
C ALA A 118 16.96 -1.99 11.09
N ALA A 119 16.90 -2.11 9.77
CA ALA A 119 17.25 -3.36 9.08
C ALA A 119 18.62 -3.22 8.43
N THR A 120 19.44 -4.25 8.59
CA THR A 120 20.80 -4.29 8.04
C THR A 120 21.00 -5.51 7.17
N TYR A 121 21.79 -5.35 6.11
CA TYR A 121 22.25 -6.45 5.27
C TYR A 121 23.72 -6.26 4.90
N SER A 122 24.47 -7.35 4.93
CA SER A 122 25.81 -7.43 4.35
C SER A 122 25.99 -8.81 3.73
N SER A 123 26.58 -8.86 2.54
CA SER A 123 26.93 -10.13 1.89
C SER A 123 28.05 -10.88 2.62
N SER A 124 28.81 -10.19 3.48
CA SER A 124 29.89 -10.79 4.25
C SER A 124 29.38 -11.36 5.56
N ALA A 125 29.50 -12.67 5.72
CA ALA A 125 29.21 -13.36 6.99
C ALA A 125 30.12 -12.90 8.15
N ASN A 126 31.27 -12.30 7.84
CA ASN A 126 32.23 -11.80 8.84
C ASN A 126 31.80 -10.46 9.46
N VAL A 127 30.83 -9.77 8.88
CA VAL A 127 30.29 -8.53 9.45
C VAL A 127 29.37 -8.86 10.63
N THR A 128 29.87 -8.56 11.83
CA THR A 128 29.12 -8.72 13.08
C THR A 128 28.39 -7.43 13.40
N ILE A 129 27.06 -7.51 13.46
CA ILE A 129 26.18 -6.44 13.90
C ILE A 129 25.46 -6.95 15.13
N ASN A 130 25.64 -6.27 16.26
CA ASN A 130 25.00 -6.68 17.52
C ASN A 130 23.50 -6.39 17.45
N THR A 131 22.72 -7.41 17.10
CA THR A 131 21.27 -7.39 17.17
C THR A 131 20.79 -7.78 18.56
N SER A 132 19.56 -7.37 18.89
CA SER A 132 18.86 -7.78 20.10
C SER A 132 17.54 -8.41 19.68
N GLN A 133 17.14 -9.49 20.36
CA GLN A 133 15.79 -9.99 20.22
C GLN A 133 14.77 -9.07 20.89
N ASP A 134 15.18 -8.42 21.99
CA ASP A 134 14.32 -7.53 22.76
C ASP A 134 14.26 -6.11 22.21
N TRP A 135 13.11 -5.48 22.42
CA TRP A 135 12.85 -4.08 22.15
C TRP A 135 13.56 -3.17 23.16
N LYS A 136 14.31 -2.19 22.68
CA LYS A 136 14.90 -1.13 23.52
C LYS A 136 13.89 0.00 23.70
N LEU A 137 13.36 0.15 24.92
CA LEU A 137 12.44 1.23 25.24
C LEU A 137 13.18 2.57 25.39
N PHE A 138 12.54 3.64 24.93
CA PHE A 138 13.01 5.02 25.08
C PHE A 138 11.81 5.96 25.29
N ASP A 139 12.09 7.24 25.55
CA ASP A 139 11.06 8.27 25.77
C ASP A 139 10.00 7.84 26.80
N ARG A 140 10.47 7.37 27.97
CA ARG A 140 9.61 6.89 29.07
C ARG A 140 8.59 5.80 28.65
N GLY A 141 8.96 4.98 27.67
CA GLY A 141 8.10 3.90 27.15
C GLY A 141 7.14 4.36 26.05
N ASN A 142 7.26 5.59 25.55
CA ASN A 142 6.57 6.02 24.33
C ASN A 142 7.29 5.59 23.05
N GLY A 143 8.57 5.26 23.14
CA GLY A 143 9.33 4.74 22.03
C GLY A 143 9.85 3.34 22.29
N ARG A 144 9.95 2.54 21.22
CA ARG A 144 10.75 1.32 21.20
C ARG A 144 11.54 1.18 19.92
N SER A 145 12.74 0.64 20.00
CA SER A 145 13.60 0.42 18.83
C SER A 145 14.21 -0.98 18.80
N ARG A 146 14.44 -1.48 17.59
CA ARG A 146 15.09 -2.77 17.35
C ARG A 146 15.95 -2.73 16.10
N LEU A 147 17.07 -3.43 16.15
CA LEU A 147 17.97 -3.66 15.02
C LEU A 147 17.82 -5.11 14.57
N VAL A 148 17.49 -5.30 13.30
CA VAL A 148 17.40 -6.60 12.65
C VAL A 148 18.49 -6.74 11.60
N LYS A 149 18.99 -7.97 11.45
CA LYS A 149 20.00 -8.34 10.48
C LYS A 149 19.37 -9.37 9.56
N ILE A 150 19.38 -9.07 8.26
CA ILE A 150 19.07 -10.04 7.21
C ILE A 150 20.34 -10.88 7.02
N GLU A 151 20.17 -12.20 7.05
CA GLU A 151 21.31 -13.12 7.01
C GLU A 151 22.07 -13.06 5.68
N ALA A 152 23.39 -13.27 5.77
CA ALA A 152 24.26 -13.25 4.60
C ALA A 152 23.88 -14.37 3.62
N GLY A 153 23.95 -14.08 2.32
CA GLY A 153 23.59 -15.04 1.27
C GLY A 153 22.09 -15.13 0.97
N LEU A 154 21.22 -14.44 1.73
CA LEU A 154 19.80 -14.38 1.38
C LEU A 154 19.51 -13.42 0.21
N LEU A 155 20.43 -12.51 -0.10
CA LEU A 155 20.30 -11.51 -1.16
C LEU A 155 21.59 -11.45 -1.99
N GLU A 156 21.60 -11.99 -3.21
CA GLU A 156 22.76 -11.89 -4.11
C GLU A 156 22.79 -10.54 -4.84
N THR A 157 21.62 -9.95 -5.08
CA THR A 157 21.48 -8.63 -5.69
C THR A 157 21.54 -7.52 -4.64
N ARG A 158 21.95 -6.31 -5.10
CA ARG A 158 21.76 -5.06 -4.35
C ARG A 158 20.27 -4.65 -4.35
N GLU A 159 19.37 -5.56 -3.98
CA GLU A 159 17.95 -5.25 -3.80
C GLU A 159 17.78 -4.41 -2.54
N LYS A 160 18.15 -3.13 -2.66
CA LYS A 160 17.98 -2.09 -1.63
C LYS A 160 16.55 -2.13 -1.07
N ARG A 161 15.60 -2.43 -1.97
CA ARG A 161 14.17 -2.51 -1.67
C ARG A 161 13.86 -3.55 -0.60
N LEU A 162 14.58 -4.66 -0.49
CA LEU A 162 14.28 -5.68 0.52
C LEU A 162 14.70 -5.27 1.93
N VAL A 163 15.86 -4.61 2.09
CA VAL A 163 16.27 -4.05 3.38
C VAL A 163 15.25 -3.01 3.85
N HIS A 164 14.83 -2.14 2.93
CA HIS A 164 13.75 -1.18 3.15
C HIS A 164 12.44 -1.87 3.56
N ASN A 165 11.96 -2.82 2.77
CA ASN A 165 10.69 -3.52 3.00
C ASN A 165 10.66 -4.23 4.35
N ILE A 166 11.75 -4.92 4.73
CA ILE A 166 11.83 -5.57 6.04
C ILE A 166 11.75 -4.54 7.16
N ALA A 167 12.50 -3.44 7.07
CA ALA A 167 12.43 -2.38 8.08
C ALA A 167 11.01 -1.77 8.16
N LEU A 168 10.42 -1.45 7.01
CA LEU A 168 9.12 -0.81 6.87
C LEU A 168 8.02 -1.70 7.45
N TYR A 169 7.84 -2.90 6.90
CA TYR A 169 6.78 -3.82 7.28
C TYR A 169 6.93 -4.33 8.71
N LEU A 170 8.16 -4.54 9.20
CA LEU A 170 8.35 -4.91 10.59
C LEU A 170 8.01 -3.74 11.52
N SER A 171 8.40 -2.50 11.17
CA SER A 171 8.05 -1.33 11.98
C SER A 171 6.55 -1.09 12.05
N GLU A 172 5.85 -1.21 10.91
CA GLU A 172 4.40 -1.05 10.80
C GLU A 172 3.65 -2.12 11.60
N SER A 173 3.89 -3.39 11.26
CA SER A 173 3.13 -4.51 11.80
C SER A 173 3.33 -4.66 13.30
N GLU A 174 4.58 -4.48 13.78
CA GLU A 174 4.85 -4.46 15.21
C GLU A 174 4.14 -3.30 15.89
N HIS A 175 4.16 -2.09 15.32
CA HIS A 175 3.53 -0.91 15.91
C HIS A 175 2.02 -1.10 16.10
N ILE A 176 1.34 -1.60 15.07
CA ILE A 176 -0.10 -1.88 15.13
C ILE A 176 -0.38 -2.89 16.24
N LEU A 177 0.38 -3.99 16.31
CA LEU A 177 0.20 -5.00 17.37
C LEU A 177 0.51 -4.50 18.78
N TRP A 178 1.47 -3.59 18.92
CA TRP A 178 1.77 -2.96 20.21
C TRP A 178 0.66 -2.00 20.65
N MET A 179 0.00 -1.37 19.69
CA MET A 179 -1.06 -0.42 19.91
C MET A 179 -2.45 -1.07 19.95
N LYS A 180 -2.58 -2.37 19.67
CA LYS A 180 -3.88 -3.04 19.47
C LYS A 180 -4.87 -2.87 20.63
N ASP A 181 -4.38 -2.82 21.86
CA ASP A 181 -5.24 -2.73 23.05
C ASP A 181 -5.82 -1.32 23.27
N ILE A 182 -5.42 -0.32 22.45
CA ILE A 182 -6.05 1.01 22.49
C ILE A 182 -7.37 1.08 21.72
N PHE A 183 -7.59 0.12 20.80
CA PHE A 183 -8.80 0.08 19.99
C PHE A 183 -10.01 -0.20 20.89
N THR A 184 -11.07 0.55 20.67
CA THR A 184 -12.34 0.41 21.36
C THR A 184 -13.46 0.10 20.38
N LYS A 185 -14.54 -0.50 20.87
CA LYS A 185 -15.73 -0.79 20.05
C LYS A 185 -16.24 0.50 19.40
N GLY A 186 -16.40 0.49 18.07
CA GLY A 186 -16.85 1.63 17.29
C GLY A 186 -15.72 2.47 16.69
N ASP A 187 -14.46 2.13 16.95
CA ASP A 187 -13.33 2.71 16.23
C ASP A 187 -13.31 2.29 14.76
N PHE A 188 -12.61 3.07 13.95
CA PHE A 188 -12.29 2.74 12.56
C PHE A 188 -10.79 2.83 12.36
N PHE A 189 -10.16 1.82 11.76
CA PHE A 189 -8.72 1.79 11.55
C PHE A 189 -8.35 1.81 10.06
N ILE A 190 -7.39 2.68 9.73
CA ILE A 190 -6.89 2.87 8.37
C ILE A 190 -5.38 2.66 8.33
N MET A 191 -4.93 1.69 7.53
CA MET A 191 -3.52 1.51 7.20
C MET A 191 -3.19 2.36 5.96
N ASP A 192 -2.10 3.13 6.00
CA ASP A 192 -1.62 3.90 4.83
C ASP A 192 -0.92 2.98 3.80
N GLY A 193 -1.72 2.21 3.08
CA GLY A 193 -1.24 1.24 2.10
C GLY A 193 -2.08 -0.03 2.08
N PRO A 194 -1.58 -1.08 1.41
CA PRO A 194 -2.25 -2.38 1.36
C PRO A 194 -2.38 -3.01 2.75
N ILE A 195 -3.40 -3.86 2.94
CA ILE A 195 -3.57 -4.61 4.20
C ILE A 195 -2.53 -5.72 4.39
N TYR A 196 -1.80 -6.07 3.33
CA TYR A 196 -0.77 -7.10 3.34
C TYR A 196 0.53 -6.62 2.69
N PRO A 197 1.70 -7.13 3.10
CA PRO A 197 2.99 -6.72 2.57
C PRO A 197 3.24 -7.35 1.19
N LYS A 198 2.55 -6.86 0.16
CA LYS A 198 2.52 -7.45 -1.21
C LYS A 198 3.92 -7.75 -1.77
N GLN A 199 4.88 -6.84 -1.61
CA GLN A 199 6.24 -7.05 -2.12
C GLN A 199 6.97 -8.17 -1.36
N LEU A 200 6.74 -8.32 -0.06
CA LEU A 200 7.30 -9.43 0.69
C LEU A 200 6.65 -10.75 0.25
N MET A 201 5.32 -10.78 0.16
CA MET A 201 4.57 -11.96 -0.28
C MET A 201 5.02 -12.46 -1.66
N TYR A 202 5.30 -11.56 -2.61
CA TYR A 202 5.89 -11.91 -3.90
C TYR A 202 7.15 -12.76 -3.73
N TRP A 203 8.11 -12.31 -2.92
CA TRP A 203 9.38 -13.03 -2.72
C TRP A 203 9.24 -14.30 -1.88
N MET A 204 8.16 -14.42 -1.10
CA MET A 204 7.85 -15.66 -0.38
C MET A 204 7.46 -16.80 -1.33
N VAL A 205 6.81 -16.48 -2.44
CA VAL A 205 6.25 -17.49 -3.35
C VAL A 205 7.04 -17.63 -4.64
N VAL A 206 7.56 -16.54 -5.21
CA VAL A 206 8.37 -16.56 -6.44
C VAL A 206 9.75 -17.14 -6.12
N PRO A 207 10.12 -18.31 -6.68
CA PRO A 207 11.45 -18.87 -6.49
C PRO A 207 12.49 -17.97 -7.14
N SER A 208 13.57 -17.67 -6.42
CA SER A 208 14.71 -16.92 -6.93
C SER A 208 15.98 -17.42 -6.25
N GLU A 209 17.03 -17.65 -7.03
CA GLU A 209 18.36 -17.94 -6.48
C GLU A 209 18.99 -16.66 -5.90
N GLU A 210 18.63 -15.50 -6.45
CA GLU A 210 19.15 -14.20 -6.03
C GLU A 210 18.46 -13.67 -4.77
N VAL A 211 17.20 -14.02 -4.55
CA VAL A 211 16.39 -13.55 -3.41
C VAL A 211 15.77 -14.73 -2.68
N ARG A 212 16.33 -15.04 -1.51
CA ARG A 212 15.95 -16.18 -0.66
C ARG A 212 15.32 -15.76 0.66
N ILE A 213 14.64 -14.61 0.67
CA ILE A 213 14.06 -13.99 1.88
C ILE A 213 13.00 -14.84 2.57
N ARG A 214 12.45 -15.86 1.90
CA ARG A 214 11.53 -16.84 2.50
C ARG A 214 12.11 -17.60 3.69
N TYR A 215 13.45 -17.66 3.79
CA TYR A 215 14.15 -18.28 4.92
C TYR A 215 14.55 -17.27 6.00
N ASP A 216 14.25 -15.98 5.81
CA ASP A 216 14.57 -14.93 6.80
C ASP A 216 13.55 -14.96 7.95
N PRO A 217 13.98 -15.04 9.22
CA PRO A 217 13.07 -15.04 10.36
C PRO A 217 12.25 -13.74 10.48
N SER A 218 12.79 -12.60 10.05
CA SER A 218 12.08 -11.32 10.08
C SER A 218 10.96 -11.29 9.04
N ALA A 219 11.17 -11.89 7.87
CA ALA A 219 10.14 -12.04 6.85
C ALA A 219 8.94 -12.86 7.35
N LEU A 220 9.20 -14.03 7.94
CA LEU A 220 8.15 -14.87 8.54
C LEU A 220 7.43 -14.14 9.69
N LYS A 221 8.19 -13.43 10.54
CA LYS A 221 7.62 -12.62 11.62
C LYS A 221 6.71 -11.51 11.09
N ILE A 222 7.10 -10.83 10.01
CA ILE A 222 6.26 -9.82 9.37
C ILE A 222 4.93 -10.44 8.94
N LEU A 223 4.95 -11.55 8.19
CA LEU A 223 3.71 -12.21 7.75
C LEU A 223 2.83 -12.63 8.92
N GLN A 224 3.43 -13.23 9.96
CA GLN A 224 2.71 -13.58 11.18
C GLN A 224 2.08 -12.35 11.82
N ASN A 225 2.78 -11.21 11.87
CA ASN A 225 2.22 -10.00 12.45
C ASN A 225 1.01 -9.48 11.66
N TYR A 226 1.04 -9.51 10.32
CA TYR A 226 -0.14 -9.12 9.53
C TYR A 226 -1.32 -10.09 9.74
N ILE A 227 -1.07 -11.39 9.87
CA ILE A 227 -2.10 -12.38 10.25
C ILE A 227 -2.67 -12.03 11.63
N ASP A 228 -1.82 -11.77 12.62
CA ASP A 228 -2.22 -11.40 13.98
C ASP A 228 -3.05 -10.09 14.01
N ILE A 229 -2.75 -9.14 13.12
CA ILE A 229 -3.52 -7.90 12.96
C ILE A 229 -4.92 -8.22 12.41
N MET A 230 -5.01 -9.04 11.37
CA MET A 230 -6.30 -9.43 10.80
C MET A 230 -7.12 -10.26 11.79
N ASP A 231 -6.49 -11.19 12.51
CA ASP A 231 -7.10 -11.96 13.59
C ASP A 231 -7.67 -11.05 14.66
N HIS A 232 -6.89 -10.07 15.11
CA HIS A 232 -7.36 -9.09 16.08
C HIS A 232 -8.53 -8.26 15.55
N ALA A 233 -8.49 -7.87 14.27
CA ALA A 233 -9.57 -7.10 13.66
C ALA A 233 -10.87 -7.92 13.57
N MET A 234 -10.77 -9.19 13.16
CA MET A 234 -11.92 -10.10 13.09
C MET A 234 -12.47 -10.44 14.48
N ASP A 235 -11.59 -10.77 15.45
CA ASP A 235 -11.97 -11.09 16.84
C ASP A 235 -12.79 -9.97 17.50
N ASN A 236 -12.47 -8.71 17.17
CA ASN A 236 -13.10 -7.53 17.77
C ASN A 236 -14.12 -6.86 16.85
N SER A 237 -14.37 -7.41 15.66
CA SER A 237 -15.16 -6.77 14.60
C SER A 237 -14.73 -5.30 14.36
N LEU A 238 -13.42 -5.05 14.41
CA LEU A 238 -12.81 -3.74 14.17
C LEU A 238 -12.86 -3.45 12.66
N PRO A 239 -13.61 -2.42 12.23
CA PRO A 239 -13.58 -1.95 10.85
C PRO A 239 -12.15 -1.53 10.48
N LEU A 240 -11.53 -2.28 9.58
CA LEU A 240 -10.14 -2.09 9.14
C LEU A 240 -10.09 -1.98 7.62
N VAL A 241 -9.42 -0.93 7.13
CA VAL A 241 -9.10 -0.79 5.71
C VAL A 241 -7.62 -0.46 5.47
N GLY A 242 -7.08 -0.99 4.40
CA GLY A 242 -5.89 -0.47 3.74
C GLY A 242 -6.28 0.57 2.70
N PHE A 243 -5.70 1.76 2.77
CA PHE A 243 -5.98 2.85 1.83
C PHE A 243 -4.82 3.02 0.84
N VAL A 244 -4.99 2.52 -0.37
CA VAL A 244 -3.95 2.55 -1.41
C VAL A 244 -4.13 3.78 -2.30
N LYS A 245 -3.23 4.76 -2.13
CA LYS A 245 -3.24 6.05 -2.84
C LYS A 245 -2.92 5.94 -4.34
N ASN A 246 -2.02 5.02 -4.69
CA ASN A 246 -1.52 4.84 -6.06
C ASN A 246 -1.54 3.34 -6.40
N PRO A 247 -2.71 2.78 -6.77
CA PRO A 247 -2.79 1.37 -7.15
C PRO A 247 -2.10 1.13 -8.50
N GLU A 248 -1.12 0.24 -8.52
CA GLU A 248 -0.35 -0.17 -9.70
C GLU A 248 -0.64 -1.62 -10.13
N ASP A 249 -1.67 -2.25 -9.54
CA ASP A 249 -2.07 -3.62 -9.87
C ASP A 249 -2.45 -3.71 -11.37
N MET A 250 -2.06 -4.81 -12.02
CA MET A 250 -2.29 -5.08 -13.46
C MET A 250 -3.12 -6.34 -13.69
N GLN A 251 -3.60 -6.98 -12.62
CA GLN A 251 -4.08 -8.34 -12.67
C GLN A 251 -5.38 -8.47 -13.47
N ILE A 252 -6.30 -7.51 -13.31
CA ILE A 252 -7.60 -7.56 -13.98
C ILE A 252 -7.39 -7.36 -15.47
N VAL A 253 -6.68 -6.30 -15.85
CA VAL A 253 -6.40 -5.97 -17.25
C VAL A 253 -5.62 -7.10 -17.94
N GLN A 254 -4.60 -7.67 -17.29
CA GLN A 254 -3.87 -8.81 -17.83
C GLN A 254 -4.76 -10.06 -18.00
N THR A 255 -5.70 -10.29 -17.08
CA THR A 255 -6.63 -11.43 -17.20
C THR A 255 -7.62 -11.21 -18.34
N LEU A 256 -8.17 -10.01 -18.46
CA LEU A 256 -9.08 -9.65 -19.55
C LEU A 256 -8.40 -9.79 -20.91
N LYS A 257 -7.17 -9.28 -21.08
CA LYS A 257 -6.37 -9.42 -22.32
C LYS A 257 -6.12 -10.88 -22.73
N ARG A 258 -5.99 -11.78 -21.76
CA ARG A 258 -5.78 -13.21 -22.02
C ARG A 258 -7.09 -13.95 -22.34
N LYS A 259 -8.22 -13.45 -21.84
CA LYS A 259 -9.54 -14.07 -22.03
C LYS A 259 -10.21 -13.61 -23.31
N GLU A 260 -10.15 -12.31 -23.57
CA GLU A 260 -10.78 -11.65 -24.70
C GLU A 260 -9.68 -11.19 -25.68
N MET A 261 -9.11 -12.13 -26.43
CA MET A 261 -8.06 -11.84 -27.40
C MET A 261 -8.55 -10.98 -28.58
N GLU A 262 -9.86 -10.86 -28.75
CA GLU A 262 -10.51 -10.09 -29.83
C GLU A 262 -10.81 -8.64 -29.41
N LEU A 263 -10.76 -8.30 -28.12
CA LEU A 263 -10.96 -6.94 -27.63
C LEU A 263 -9.62 -6.21 -27.54
N ASP A 264 -9.54 -5.04 -28.17
CA ASP A 264 -8.36 -4.18 -28.05
C ASP A 264 -8.42 -3.44 -26.71
N ILE A 265 -7.81 -4.00 -25.67
CA ILE A 265 -7.79 -3.44 -24.33
C ILE A 265 -6.59 -2.47 -24.20
N PRO A 266 -6.80 -1.14 -24.18
CA PRO A 266 -5.70 -0.18 -24.29
C PRO A 266 -4.94 0.01 -22.96
N TRP A 267 -5.54 -0.37 -21.84
CA TRP A 267 -4.99 -0.11 -20.51
C TRP A 267 -3.81 -1.04 -20.17
N LEU A 268 -2.90 -0.52 -19.34
CA LEU A 268 -1.74 -1.24 -18.81
C LEU A 268 -1.93 -1.65 -17.35
N VAL A 269 -2.63 -0.83 -16.57
CA VAL A 269 -2.92 -1.06 -15.14
C VAL A 269 -4.42 -1.04 -14.86
N ASP A 270 -4.84 -1.75 -13.82
CA ASP A 270 -6.24 -1.85 -13.39
C ASP A 270 -6.82 -0.47 -13.05
N ALA A 271 -6.00 0.44 -12.53
CA ALA A 271 -6.40 1.81 -12.25
C ALA A 271 -6.87 2.57 -13.51
N GLN A 272 -6.24 2.36 -14.67
CA GLN A 272 -6.68 3.01 -15.91
C GLN A 272 -8.02 2.46 -16.37
N PHE A 273 -8.21 1.13 -16.31
CA PHE A 273 -9.49 0.50 -16.60
C PHE A 273 -10.61 1.05 -15.71
N PHE A 274 -10.42 1.05 -14.39
CA PHE A 274 -11.44 1.54 -13.47
C PHE A 274 -11.72 3.04 -13.59
N LYS A 275 -10.74 3.86 -13.99
CA LYS A 275 -10.99 5.28 -14.27
C LYS A 275 -12.00 5.48 -15.38
N ASN A 276 -11.93 4.68 -16.44
CA ASN A 276 -12.89 4.72 -17.55
C ASN A 276 -14.26 4.16 -17.13
N VAL A 277 -14.28 3.00 -16.45
CA VAL A 277 -15.53 2.41 -15.90
C VAL A 277 -16.30 3.38 -14.99
N LEU A 278 -15.57 4.15 -14.19
CA LEU A 278 -16.11 5.06 -13.19
C LEU A 278 -16.18 6.51 -13.67
N HIS A 279 -15.83 6.81 -14.92
CA HIS A 279 -15.92 8.17 -15.42
C HIS A 279 -17.39 8.62 -15.39
N PRO A 280 -17.72 9.74 -14.73
CA PRO A 280 -19.09 10.23 -14.71
C PRO A 280 -19.43 10.87 -16.06
N SER A 281 -20.71 10.92 -16.42
CA SER A 281 -21.17 11.75 -17.53
C SER A 281 -20.76 13.21 -17.34
N ALA A 282 -20.55 13.93 -18.44
CA ALA A 282 -19.99 15.29 -18.46
C ALA A 282 -20.66 16.28 -17.46
N GLU A 283 -21.98 16.17 -17.27
CA GLU A 283 -22.78 17.02 -16.36
C GLU A 283 -22.40 16.88 -14.86
N ASP A 284 -21.75 15.79 -14.47
CA ASP A 284 -21.53 15.40 -13.07
C ASP A 284 -20.07 15.45 -12.61
N SER A 285 -19.15 15.75 -13.53
CA SER A 285 -17.72 15.50 -13.41
C SER A 285 -16.96 16.26 -12.31
N ARG A 286 -17.55 17.27 -11.66
CA ARG A 286 -16.80 18.10 -10.68
C ARG A 286 -17.21 17.93 -9.21
N ASN A 287 -18.42 17.45 -8.94
CA ASN A 287 -18.98 17.45 -7.57
C ASN A 287 -19.37 16.05 -7.06
N CYS A 288 -18.94 15.00 -7.74
CA CYS A 288 -19.26 13.63 -7.34
C CYS A 288 -18.01 12.78 -7.11
N ILE A 289 -18.20 11.73 -6.31
CA ILE A 289 -17.29 10.60 -6.19
C ILE A 289 -18.03 9.40 -6.80
N THR A 290 -17.36 8.67 -7.68
CA THR A 290 -17.86 7.41 -8.25
C THR A 290 -17.07 6.25 -7.66
N TYR A 291 -17.72 5.09 -7.49
CA TYR A 291 -17.10 3.93 -6.85
C TYR A 291 -17.74 2.63 -7.33
N THR A 292 -17.09 1.51 -7.04
CA THR A 292 -17.56 0.15 -7.36
C THR A 292 -18.17 -0.54 -6.14
N ASN A 293 -18.89 -1.64 -6.35
CA ASN A 293 -19.10 -2.64 -5.30
C ASN A 293 -17.77 -3.23 -4.80
N TRP A 294 -17.83 -4.03 -3.74
CA TRP A 294 -16.68 -4.79 -3.28
C TRP A 294 -16.42 -6.01 -4.16
N PHE A 295 -15.14 -6.30 -4.41
CA PHE A 295 -14.64 -7.49 -5.07
C PHE A 295 -13.83 -8.32 -4.10
N MET A 296 -13.85 -9.63 -4.29
CA MET A 296 -12.96 -10.58 -3.65
C MET A 296 -11.94 -11.05 -4.68
N GLN A 297 -10.67 -10.99 -4.31
CA GLN A 297 -9.54 -11.42 -5.13
C GLN A 297 -8.88 -12.59 -4.40
N PRO A 298 -9.30 -13.86 -4.62
CA PRO A 298 -8.75 -14.99 -3.88
C PRO A 298 -7.36 -15.41 -4.38
N ASN A 299 -6.99 -15.05 -5.62
CA ASN A 299 -5.69 -15.33 -6.20
C ASN A 299 -5.08 -14.08 -6.83
N GLN A 300 -3.76 -13.93 -6.75
CA GLN A 300 -2.96 -12.90 -7.41
C GLN A 300 -1.93 -13.49 -8.37
N PHE A 301 -1.65 -12.77 -9.46
CA PHE A 301 -0.52 -13.09 -10.33
C PHE A 301 0.79 -12.65 -9.70
N TYR A 302 1.73 -13.58 -9.63
CA TYR A 302 3.15 -13.30 -9.45
C TYR A 302 3.90 -13.85 -10.64
N GLU A 303 4.45 -12.94 -11.45
CA GLU A 303 4.96 -13.26 -12.79
C GLU A 303 3.89 -13.98 -13.62
N ASN A 304 4.11 -15.26 -13.96
CA ASN A 304 3.17 -16.10 -14.70
C ASN A 304 2.39 -17.08 -13.81
N MET A 305 2.62 -17.06 -12.50
CA MET A 305 1.98 -17.98 -11.55
C MET A 305 0.77 -17.32 -10.89
N LEU A 306 -0.29 -18.09 -10.68
CA LEU A 306 -1.37 -17.70 -9.77
C LEU A 306 -1.08 -18.25 -8.37
N GLN A 307 -1.04 -17.38 -7.39
CA GLN A 307 -0.92 -17.73 -5.97
C GLN A 307 -2.08 -17.13 -5.19
N THR A 308 -2.31 -17.60 -3.96
CA THR A 308 -3.34 -16.99 -3.12
C THR A 308 -3.00 -15.52 -2.81
N THR A 309 -4.01 -14.69 -2.56
CA THR A 309 -3.80 -13.33 -2.01
C THR A 309 -3.68 -13.31 -0.50
N SER A 310 -3.85 -14.47 0.13
CA SER A 310 -3.77 -14.63 1.58
C SER A 310 -2.31 -14.61 2.06
N PRO A 311 -2.00 -13.99 3.21
CA PRO A 311 -0.67 -14.09 3.82
C PRO A 311 -0.31 -15.51 4.30
N LEU A 312 -1.24 -16.46 4.28
CA LEU A 312 -1.05 -17.88 4.67
C LEU A 312 -0.26 -18.68 3.62
N MET A 313 0.93 -18.20 3.26
CA MET A 313 1.80 -18.79 2.24
C MET A 313 2.71 -19.90 2.79
N ASP A 314 2.89 -19.96 4.10
CA ASP A 314 3.76 -20.90 4.79
C ASP A 314 2.97 -21.63 5.88
N SER A 315 3.09 -22.95 5.92
CA SER A 315 2.36 -23.82 6.86
C SER A 315 2.76 -23.63 8.32
N SER A 316 3.88 -22.96 8.60
CA SER A 316 4.32 -22.63 9.96
C SER A 316 3.63 -21.40 10.54
N LEU A 317 2.93 -20.61 9.71
CA LEU A 317 2.21 -19.42 10.17
C LEU A 317 0.94 -19.84 10.91
N SER A 318 0.76 -19.31 12.12
CA SER A 318 -0.42 -19.54 12.94
C SER A 318 -1.55 -18.62 12.51
N HIS A 319 -2.76 -19.15 12.37
CA HIS A 319 -3.95 -18.40 12.01
C HIS A 319 -5.17 -18.96 12.75
N LYS A 320 -6.13 -18.10 13.10
CA LYS A 320 -7.35 -18.50 13.81
C LYS A 320 -8.53 -18.84 12.88
N TYR A 321 -8.58 -18.18 11.74
CA TYR A 321 -9.70 -18.25 10.80
C TYR A 321 -9.36 -19.13 9.61
N ASP A 322 -10.37 -19.42 8.78
CA ASP A 322 -10.17 -20.18 7.55
C ASP A 322 -9.40 -19.34 6.52
N ALA A 323 -8.66 -20.00 5.62
CA ALA A 323 -7.83 -19.30 4.64
C ALA A 323 -8.61 -18.31 3.75
N GLU A 324 -9.89 -18.57 3.51
CA GLU A 324 -10.77 -17.69 2.74
C GLU A 324 -11.00 -16.35 3.44
N ASP A 325 -11.03 -16.30 4.77
CA ASP A 325 -11.26 -15.07 5.54
C ASP A 325 -10.11 -14.08 5.40
N TYR A 326 -8.90 -14.56 5.09
CA TYR A 326 -7.76 -13.70 4.80
C TYR A 326 -7.68 -13.26 3.34
N ALA A 327 -8.57 -13.72 2.46
CA ALA A 327 -8.55 -13.31 1.08
C ALA A 327 -8.71 -11.79 0.97
N LEU A 328 -7.94 -11.19 0.06
CA LEU A 328 -8.03 -9.77 -0.21
C LEU A 328 -9.40 -9.42 -0.78
N THR A 329 -10.08 -8.46 -0.16
CA THR A 329 -11.23 -7.80 -0.78
C THR A 329 -10.94 -6.32 -0.97
N PHE A 330 -11.53 -5.73 -1.99
CA PHE A 330 -11.37 -4.32 -2.23
C PHE A 330 -12.56 -3.71 -2.96
N PHE A 331 -12.69 -2.40 -2.85
CA PHE A 331 -13.46 -1.62 -3.80
C PHE A 331 -12.61 -0.42 -4.26
N VAL A 332 -13.02 0.15 -5.38
CA VAL A 332 -12.29 1.23 -6.04
C VAL A 332 -13.14 2.50 -6.04
N ILE A 333 -12.49 3.62 -5.78
CA ILE A 333 -13.09 4.96 -5.71
C ILE A 333 -12.37 5.85 -6.72
N TYR A 334 -13.12 6.52 -7.57
CA TYR A 334 -12.61 7.56 -8.47
C TYR A 334 -13.10 8.93 -8.00
N VAL A 335 -12.19 9.89 -7.92
CA VAL A 335 -12.45 11.30 -7.62
C VAL A 335 -12.17 12.12 -8.88
N PRO A 336 -13.18 12.33 -9.75
CA PRO A 336 -13.07 13.07 -11.01
C PRO A 336 -12.38 14.43 -10.89
N ALA A 337 -12.71 15.23 -9.86
CA ALA A 337 -12.14 16.56 -9.65
C ALA A 337 -10.61 16.56 -9.45
N MET A 338 -10.06 15.44 -8.99
CA MET A 338 -8.61 15.24 -8.82
C MET A 338 -8.02 14.40 -9.96
N ASN A 339 -8.86 13.76 -10.77
CA ASN A 339 -8.50 12.66 -11.66
C ASN A 339 -7.67 11.55 -10.95
N VAL A 340 -8.01 11.25 -9.70
CA VAL A 340 -7.31 10.25 -8.86
C VAL A 340 -8.22 9.07 -8.57
N LEU A 341 -7.63 7.88 -8.58
CA LEU A 341 -8.29 6.62 -8.26
C LEU A 341 -7.63 6.01 -7.03
N PHE A 342 -8.44 5.66 -6.04
CA PHE A 342 -8.02 5.00 -4.81
C PHE A 342 -8.54 3.57 -4.78
N LYS A 343 -7.74 2.66 -4.21
CA LYS A 343 -8.15 1.30 -3.91
C LYS A 343 -8.22 1.14 -2.39
N VAL A 344 -9.36 0.64 -1.91
CA VAL A 344 -9.60 0.41 -0.49
C VAL A 344 -9.67 -1.08 -0.27
N GLU A 345 -8.78 -1.61 0.57
CA GLU A 345 -8.60 -3.04 0.80
C GLU A 345 -9.08 -3.44 2.21
N SER A 346 -9.61 -4.65 2.38
CA SER A 346 -10.01 -5.21 3.68
C SER A 346 -10.02 -6.75 3.59
N PRO A 347 -9.75 -7.50 4.68
CA PRO A 347 -9.86 -8.97 4.65
C PRO A 347 -11.30 -9.42 4.46
N TYR A 348 -11.51 -10.52 3.72
CA TYR A 348 -12.84 -11.07 3.48
C TYR A 348 -13.59 -11.44 4.77
N GLY A 349 -12.88 -11.84 5.82
CA GLY A 349 -13.47 -12.15 7.12
C GLY A 349 -14.24 -10.98 7.73
N LEU A 350 -13.86 -9.73 7.42
CA LEU A 350 -14.63 -8.53 7.79
C LEU A 350 -15.70 -8.21 6.74
N THR A 351 -15.35 -8.28 5.46
CA THR A 351 -16.25 -7.85 4.38
C THR A 351 -17.25 -8.91 3.95
N LYS A 352 -17.24 -10.13 4.49
CA LYS A 352 -18.34 -11.07 4.28
C LYS A 352 -19.63 -10.61 4.97
N ASP A 353 -19.52 -9.77 6.00
CA ASP A 353 -20.64 -9.09 6.63
C ASP A 353 -21.01 -7.82 5.84
N ASP A 354 -22.27 -7.76 5.41
CA ASP A 354 -22.83 -6.65 4.62
C ASP A 354 -22.83 -5.33 5.40
N ASP A 355 -23.09 -5.35 6.72
CA ASP A 355 -23.14 -4.15 7.54
C ASP A 355 -21.73 -3.55 7.72
N GLN A 356 -20.73 -4.41 7.90
CA GLN A 356 -19.32 -4.01 7.91
C GLN A 356 -18.93 -3.39 6.56
N ARG A 357 -19.22 -4.05 5.43
CA ARG A 357 -18.92 -3.48 4.10
C ARG A 357 -19.56 -2.11 3.91
N HIS A 358 -20.81 -1.94 4.30
CA HIS A 358 -21.50 -0.65 4.19
C HIS A 358 -20.85 0.43 5.07
N LEU A 359 -20.45 0.09 6.30
CA LEU A 359 -19.72 0.99 7.19
C LEU A 359 -18.39 1.42 6.59
N LEU A 360 -17.57 0.46 6.11
CA LEU A 360 -16.29 0.72 5.46
C LEU A 360 -16.43 1.66 4.27
N THR A 361 -17.35 1.35 3.36
CA THR A 361 -17.60 2.19 2.18
C THR A 361 -18.07 3.58 2.56
N ARG A 362 -19.07 3.69 3.44
CA ARG A 362 -19.63 4.98 3.83
C ARG A 362 -18.60 5.86 4.55
N LYS A 363 -17.77 5.28 5.43
CA LYS A 363 -16.73 6.02 6.14
C LYS A 363 -15.67 6.56 5.18
N VAL A 364 -15.14 5.74 4.28
CA VAL A 364 -14.10 6.20 3.35
C VAL A 364 -14.64 7.26 2.38
N LEU A 365 -15.87 7.09 1.86
CA LEU A 365 -16.50 8.11 1.02
C LEU A 365 -16.73 9.43 1.77
N TYR A 366 -17.15 9.37 3.04
CA TYR A 366 -17.26 10.55 3.91
C TYR A 366 -15.91 11.27 4.04
N ASP A 367 -14.87 10.55 4.41
CA ASP A 367 -13.53 11.08 4.61
C ASP A 367 -12.94 11.75 3.36
N ILE A 368 -13.09 11.10 2.20
CA ILE A 368 -12.67 11.67 0.90
C ILE A 368 -13.49 12.92 0.58
N SER A 369 -14.80 12.92 0.84
CA SER A 369 -15.65 14.09 0.56
C SER A 369 -15.28 15.33 1.38
N VAL A 370 -14.67 15.13 2.56
CA VAL A 370 -14.22 16.21 3.45
C VAL A 370 -12.85 16.74 3.06
N GLY A 371 -11.89 15.87 2.71
CA GLY A 371 -10.47 16.26 2.60
C GLY A 371 -9.72 15.72 1.39
N GLY A 372 -10.38 15.08 0.43
CA GLY A 372 -9.77 14.39 -0.72
C GLY A 372 -9.10 13.06 -0.36
N VAL A 373 -8.55 12.96 0.84
CA VAL A 373 -8.07 11.73 1.50
C VAL A 373 -8.52 11.74 2.96
N PRO A 374 -8.56 10.57 3.64
CA PRO A 374 -8.85 10.50 5.07
C PRO A 374 -8.02 11.48 5.91
N PRO A 375 -8.66 12.39 6.68
CA PRO A 375 -7.94 13.39 7.46
C PRO A 375 -6.93 12.81 8.45
N THR A 376 -7.22 11.64 9.03
CA THR A 376 -6.30 10.92 9.92
C THR A 376 -5.07 10.38 9.20
N LEU A 377 -5.18 10.04 7.91
CA LEU A 377 -4.03 9.66 7.08
C LEU A 377 -3.09 10.84 6.85
N SER A 378 -3.60 12.00 6.42
CA SER A 378 -2.78 13.20 6.24
C SER A 378 -2.05 13.61 7.53
N LYS A 379 -2.69 13.38 8.67
CA LYS A 379 -2.11 13.61 9.98
C LYS A 379 -1.00 12.63 10.32
N VAL A 380 -1.20 11.33 10.13
CA VAL A 380 -0.15 10.35 10.43
C VAL A 380 1.02 10.45 9.45
N ASP A 381 0.77 10.73 8.17
CA ASP A 381 1.83 11.01 7.17
C ASP A 381 2.74 12.15 7.64
N SER A 382 2.14 13.25 8.13
CA SER A 382 2.90 14.37 8.69
C SER A 382 3.73 14.00 9.92
N ILE A 383 3.28 13.02 10.72
CA ILE A 383 3.93 12.55 11.95
C ILE A 383 5.04 11.53 11.63
N ALA A 384 4.82 10.67 10.64
CA ALA A 384 5.71 9.59 10.24
C ALA A 384 6.84 10.09 9.33
N LYS A 385 6.64 11.20 8.62
CA LYS A 385 7.60 11.71 7.63
C LYS A 385 8.98 12.04 8.22
N ILE A 386 10.00 11.30 7.76
CA ILE A 386 11.41 11.64 7.96
C ILE A 386 11.86 12.64 6.91
N ARG A 387 12.21 13.85 7.33
CA ARG A 387 12.63 14.95 6.45
C ARG A 387 14.07 14.76 5.97
N LYS A 388 14.40 15.37 4.82
CA LYS A 388 15.76 15.36 4.23
C LYS A 388 16.84 15.79 5.25
N LYS A 389 16.55 16.77 6.12
CA LYS A 389 17.47 17.24 7.17
C LYS A 389 17.75 16.18 8.24
N GLU A 390 16.71 15.51 8.73
CA GLU A 390 16.81 14.44 9.73
C GLU A 390 17.58 13.25 9.15
N ARG A 391 17.28 12.88 7.90
CA ARG A 391 18.04 11.85 7.17
C ARG A 391 19.53 12.19 7.09
N LYS A 392 19.89 13.43 6.74
CA LYS A 392 21.31 13.88 6.72
C LYS A 392 21.95 13.81 8.11
N GLN A 393 21.22 14.16 9.17
CA GLN A 393 21.71 14.07 10.55
C GLN A 393 21.98 12.63 10.98
N ILE A 394 21.09 11.69 10.64
CA ILE A 394 21.27 10.25 10.89
C ILE A 394 22.50 9.75 10.13
N LEU A 395 22.61 10.10 8.84
CA LEU A 395 23.76 9.72 8.02
C LEU A 395 25.09 10.23 8.59
N GLY A 396 25.09 11.44 9.17
CA GLY A 396 26.24 12.03 9.85
C GLY A 396 26.73 11.27 11.08
N GLN A 397 25.94 10.35 11.65
CA GLN A 397 26.39 9.49 12.77
C GLN A 397 27.37 8.39 12.33
N PHE A 398 27.43 8.07 11.02
CA PHE A 398 28.30 7.03 10.48
C PHE A 398 29.69 7.54 10.09
N SER A 399 30.40 8.19 11.02
CA SER A 399 31.71 8.83 10.76
C SER A 399 32.83 7.89 10.31
N LYS A 400 32.67 6.58 10.56
CA LYS A 400 33.65 5.54 10.18
C LYS A 400 33.29 4.81 8.89
N LEU A 401 32.10 5.03 8.35
CA LEU A 401 31.65 4.39 7.11
C LEU A 401 31.61 5.41 5.98
N ARG A 402 31.96 4.97 4.77
CA ARG A 402 31.86 5.79 3.56
C ARG A 402 30.58 5.43 2.83
N VAL A 403 29.80 6.45 2.49
CA VAL A 403 28.53 6.29 1.78
C VAL A 403 28.81 6.02 0.30
N ASP A 404 28.21 4.96 -0.24
CA ASP A 404 28.28 4.63 -1.66
C ASP A 404 27.49 5.71 -2.44
N THR A 405 28.22 6.67 -3.01
CA THR A 405 27.67 7.83 -3.70
C THR A 405 27.84 7.67 -5.20
N LYS A 406 26.74 7.67 -5.96
CA LYS A 406 26.79 7.61 -7.43
C LYS A 406 26.85 9.03 -8.02
N TYR A 407 27.36 9.15 -9.24
CA TYR A 407 27.42 10.43 -9.97
C TYR A 407 26.05 11.13 -10.09
N ASN A 408 24.96 10.35 -10.26
CA ASN A 408 23.60 10.91 -10.26
C ASN A 408 23.23 11.52 -8.90
N ASP A 409 23.70 10.97 -7.78
CA ASP A 409 23.37 11.51 -6.46
C ASP A 409 24.01 12.90 -6.23
N ILE A 410 25.16 13.16 -6.87
CA ILE A 410 25.87 14.45 -6.84
C ILE A 410 25.18 15.49 -7.75
N ARG A 411 24.63 15.05 -8.88
CA ARG A 411 24.04 15.95 -9.89
C ARG A 411 22.66 16.50 -9.48
N TRP A 412 21.88 15.72 -8.74
CA TRP A 412 20.50 16.05 -8.38
C TRP A 412 20.35 16.51 -6.92
N SER A 413 21.42 16.50 -6.11
CA SER A 413 21.38 17.01 -4.74
C SER A 413 21.20 18.52 -4.63
N ASP A 414 21.47 19.26 -5.72
CA ASP A 414 21.46 20.73 -5.77
C ASP A 414 20.16 21.32 -6.37
N THR A 415 19.21 20.48 -6.79
CA THR A 415 18.02 20.95 -7.54
C THR A 415 16.70 20.99 -6.75
N ASP A 416 16.66 20.45 -5.53
CA ASP A 416 15.45 20.47 -4.68
C ASP A 416 15.73 21.11 -3.31
N GLY A 417 16.02 22.41 -3.35
CA GLY A 417 16.13 23.29 -2.17
C GLY A 417 14.79 23.69 -1.59
#